data_AF-A0A6S7KLK9-F1
#
_entry.id   AF-A0A6S7KLK9-F1
#
_cell.length_a   1.000
_cell.length_b   1.000
_cell.length_c   1.000
_cell.angle_alpha   90.00
_cell.angle_beta   90.00
_cell.angle_gamma   90.00
#
_symmetry.space_group_name_H-M   'P 1'
#
loop_
_entity.id
_entity.type
_entity.pdbx_description
1 polymer ?
#
loop_
_entity_poly.entity_id
_entity_poly.type
_entity_poly.pdbx_seq_one_letter_code
_entity_poly.pdbx_strand_id
1 'polypeptide(L)'
;MLIINRDNFCPNEQTLSSECITPGTEKIMFYAFRPTPEYSWKRIDVYDKEHAVENGVDGITFDDRDPRLLVIKSASKDHAGQYFCTATIGDKNDTVEGSLTFEVQPTWIGKSIEAVSPSVYSNHSWTCNATGFPTPTYEWYKNGVKLAGR
;
A
#
# COMPACT_ATOMS: atom_id res chain seq x y z
N MET A 1 -0.64 -4.78 5.24
CA MET A 1 -2.05 -5.05 4.93
C MET A 1 -2.73 -3.71 4.79
N LEU A 2 -2.88 -3.22 3.55
CA LEU A 2 -3.65 -2.00 3.28
C LEU A 2 -5.12 -2.41 3.29
N ILE A 3 -5.93 -1.81 4.16
CA ILE A 3 -7.38 -2.02 4.20
C ILE A 3 -8.01 -0.72 3.71
N ILE A 4 -8.54 -0.73 2.48
CA ILE A 4 -9.25 0.42 1.90
C ILE A 4 -10.72 0.31 2.30
N ASN A 5 -11.29 1.44 2.76
CA ASN A 5 -12.56 1.59 3.48
C ASN A 5 -13.76 0.82 2.87
N ARG A 6 -14.62 0.34 3.77
CA ARG A 6 -15.75 -0.57 3.51
C ARG A 6 -17.04 0.13 3.06
N ASP A 7 -17.05 1.46 3.00
CA ASP A 7 -18.28 2.24 2.92
C ASP A 7 -18.29 3.05 1.63
N ASN A 8 -19.09 2.60 0.64
CA ASN A 8 -19.82 3.43 -0.35
C ASN A 8 -20.24 2.63 -1.59
N PHE A 9 -21.00 1.54 -1.44
CA PHE A 9 -21.68 0.95 -2.59
C PHE A 9 -23.10 0.49 -2.23
N CYS A 10 -24.10 1.27 -2.65
CA CYS A 10 -25.51 0.90 -2.66
C CYS A 10 -26.17 1.41 -3.96
N PRO A 11 -26.22 0.61 -5.03
CA PRO A 11 -27.21 0.79 -6.08
C PRO A 11 -28.45 0.02 -5.66
N ASN A 12 -29.45 0.73 -5.13
CA ASN A 12 -30.77 0.18 -4.87
C ASN A 12 -31.57 0.12 -6.19
N GLU A 13 -31.89 -1.09 -6.63
CA GLU A 13 -33.19 -1.50 -7.18
C GLU A 13 -33.13 -3.01 -7.49
N GLN A 14 -33.76 -3.85 -6.65
CA GLN A 14 -33.77 -5.31 -6.78
C GLN A 14 -35.17 -5.77 -7.20
N THR A 15 -35.34 -6.19 -8.45
CA THR A 15 -36.55 -6.89 -8.91
C THR A 15 -36.36 -8.39 -8.70
N LEU A 16 -37.11 -8.98 -7.78
CA LEU A 16 -37.20 -10.44 -7.62
C LEU A 16 -38.14 -10.98 -8.70
N SER A 17 -37.67 -11.86 -9.58
CA SER A 17 -38.56 -12.66 -10.43
C SER A 17 -38.79 -14.04 -9.78
N SER A 18 -40.05 -14.48 -9.78
CA SER A 18 -40.47 -15.83 -9.41
C SER A 18 -41.14 -16.50 -10.61
N GLU A 19 -40.85 -17.78 -10.86
CA GLU A 19 -41.66 -18.60 -11.78
C GLU A 19 -43.01 -18.99 -11.14
N CYS A 20 -44.01 -19.32 -11.98
CA CYS A 20 -45.34 -19.73 -11.52
C CYS A 20 -45.29 -21.05 -10.74
N ILE A 21 -45.83 -21.05 -9.52
CA ILE A 21 -45.84 -22.21 -8.61
C ILE A 21 -46.90 -23.22 -9.08
N THR A 22 -46.51 -24.49 -9.26
CA THR A 22 -47.42 -25.60 -9.57
C THR A 22 -47.52 -26.61 -8.41
N PRO A 23 -48.62 -27.39 -8.29
CA PRO A 23 -48.71 -28.45 -7.28
C PRO A 23 -47.59 -29.48 -7.45
N GLY A 24 -46.79 -29.71 -6.40
CA GLY A 24 -45.59 -30.56 -6.43
C GLY A 24 -44.26 -29.80 -6.45
N THR A 25 -44.28 -28.47 -6.39
CA THR A 25 -43.05 -27.66 -6.27
C THR A 25 -42.37 -27.88 -4.91
N GLU A 26 -41.22 -28.54 -4.88
CA GLU A 26 -40.49 -28.84 -3.64
C GLU A 26 -39.52 -27.72 -3.19
N LYS A 27 -39.04 -26.89 -4.12
CA LYS A 27 -38.12 -25.77 -3.85
C LYS A 27 -38.43 -24.58 -4.76
N ILE A 28 -38.40 -23.37 -4.21
CA ILE A 28 -38.54 -22.11 -4.93
C ILE A 28 -37.16 -21.43 -4.94
N MET A 29 -36.64 -21.13 -6.12
CA MET A 29 -35.37 -20.44 -6.31
C MET A 29 -35.64 -19.00 -6.74
N PHE A 30 -35.22 -18.03 -5.93
CA PHE A 30 -35.23 -16.61 -6.31
C PHE A 30 -33.87 -16.25 -6.91
N TYR A 31 -33.86 -15.75 -8.15
CA TYR A 31 -32.66 -15.17 -8.74
C TYR A 31 -32.65 -13.67 -8.48
N ALA A 32 -31.73 -13.20 -7.63
CA ALA A 32 -31.40 -11.79 -7.58
C ALA A 32 -30.30 -11.52 -8.62
N PHE A 33 -30.61 -10.76 -9.67
CA PHE A 33 -29.61 -10.21 -10.58
C PHE A 33 -28.84 -9.11 -9.85
N ARG A 34 -27.91 -9.47 -8.97
CA ARG A 34 -26.93 -8.52 -8.45
C ARG A 34 -25.78 -8.48 -9.44
N PRO A 35 -25.59 -7.39 -10.21
CA PRO A 35 -24.37 -7.25 -10.98
C PRO A 35 -23.21 -7.22 -9.98
N THR A 36 -22.35 -8.23 -10.04
CA THR A 36 -21.08 -8.21 -9.30
C THR A 36 -20.19 -7.18 -9.99
N PRO A 37 -19.74 -6.12 -9.30
CA PRO A 37 -18.79 -5.18 -9.89
C PRO A 37 -17.52 -5.90 -10.32
N GLU A 38 -17.03 -5.57 -11.51
CA GLU A 38 -15.69 -5.95 -11.95
C GLU A 38 -14.69 -4.92 -11.41
N TYR A 39 -13.59 -5.41 -10.82
CA TYR A 39 -12.57 -4.55 -10.24
C TYR A 39 -11.31 -4.56 -11.10
N SER A 40 -10.81 -3.37 -11.41
CA SER A 40 -9.51 -3.19 -12.07
C SER A 40 -8.62 -2.30 -11.22
N TRP A 41 -7.31 -2.58 -11.29
CA TRP A 41 -6.30 -1.86 -10.53
C TRP A 41 -5.28 -1.23 -11.47
N LYS A 42 -4.88 0.00 -11.16
CA LYS A 42 -3.72 0.65 -11.76
C LYS A 42 -2.88 1.32 -10.69
N ARG A 43 -1.60 1.51 -11.00
CA ARG A 43 -0.64 2.15 -10.10
C ARG A 43 0.14 3.21 -10.85
N ILE A 44 0.31 4.37 -10.25
CA ILE A 44 1.27 5.40 -10.66
C ILE A 44 2.45 5.33 -9.69
N ASP A 45 3.64 5.03 -10.20
CA ASP A 45 4.84 4.95 -9.36
C ASP A 45 5.35 6.33 -8.93
N VAL A 46 6.39 6.35 -8.11
CA VAL A 46 7.02 7.58 -7.60
C VAL A 46 7.69 8.45 -8.68
N TYR A 47 7.73 7.98 -9.93
CA TYR A 47 8.26 8.69 -11.10
C TYR A 47 7.14 9.08 -12.08
N ASP A 48 5.88 9.09 -11.63
CA ASP A 48 4.68 9.39 -12.43
C ASP A 48 4.44 8.42 -13.59
N LYS A 49 5.01 7.21 -13.55
CA LYS A 49 4.79 6.19 -14.57
C LYS A 49 3.61 5.31 -14.19
N GLU A 50 2.70 5.10 -15.15
CA GLU A 50 1.58 4.16 -15.00
C GLU A 50 2.02 2.70 -15.19
N HIS A 51 1.51 1.84 -14.30
CA HIS A 51 1.70 0.40 -14.30
C HIS A 51 0.34 -0.29 -14.14
N ALA A 52 0.07 -1.28 -14.99
CA ALA A 52 -1.03 -2.20 -14.78
C ALA A 52 -0.76 -3.06 -13.54
N VAL A 53 -1.80 -3.34 -12.77
CA VAL A 53 -1.72 -4.17 -11.57
C VAL A 53 -2.50 -5.45 -11.84
N GLU A 54 -1.77 -6.55 -11.98
CA GLU A 54 -2.31 -7.85 -12.37
C GLU A 54 -2.10 -8.90 -11.28
N ASN A 55 -3.03 -9.86 -11.22
CA ASN A 55 -2.95 -10.93 -10.23
C ASN A 55 -1.77 -11.86 -10.51
N GLY A 56 -0.91 -12.07 -9.52
CA GLY A 56 0.25 -12.96 -9.60
C GLY A 56 1.51 -12.34 -10.20
N VAL A 57 1.47 -11.06 -10.57
CA VAL A 57 2.62 -10.32 -11.13
C VAL A 57 3.29 -9.50 -10.03
N ASP A 58 4.62 -9.47 -10.00
CA ASP A 58 5.41 -8.67 -9.05
C ASP A 58 5.07 -8.93 -7.56
N GLY A 59 4.70 -10.17 -7.21
CA GLY A 59 4.31 -10.50 -5.83
C GLY A 59 2.96 -9.91 -5.39
N ILE A 60 2.21 -9.29 -6.30
CA ILE A 60 0.85 -8.80 -6.08
C ILE A 60 -0.13 -9.95 -6.29
N THR A 61 -1.09 -10.08 -5.39
CA THR A 61 -2.19 -11.06 -5.44
C THR A 61 -3.50 -10.40 -5.01
N PHE A 62 -4.61 -10.83 -5.58
CA PHE A 62 -5.95 -10.43 -5.09
C PHE A 62 -6.50 -11.50 -4.15
N ASP A 63 -7.24 -11.09 -3.11
CA ASP A 63 -7.87 -12.05 -2.19
C ASP A 63 -9.03 -12.78 -2.87
N ASP A 64 -9.03 -14.11 -2.79
CA ASP A 64 -10.05 -14.96 -3.42
C ASP A 64 -11.48 -14.68 -2.90
N ARG A 65 -11.60 -14.14 -1.68
CA ARG A 65 -12.90 -13.83 -1.04
C ARG A 65 -13.31 -12.39 -1.22
N ASP A 66 -12.36 -11.48 -1.49
CA ASP A 66 -12.64 -10.07 -1.75
C ASP A 66 -11.69 -9.51 -2.83
N PRO A 67 -12.14 -9.39 -4.09
CA PRO A 67 -11.31 -8.87 -5.20
C PRO A 67 -10.92 -7.39 -5.03
N ARG A 68 -11.48 -6.69 -4.03
CA ARG A 68 -11.05 -5.34 -3.62
C ARG A 68 -9.81 -5.34 -2.74
N LEU A 69 -9.36 -6.51 -2.28
CA LEU A 69 -8.19 -6.60 -1.42
C LEU A 69 -6.96 -6.95 -2.24
N LEU A 70 -6.10 -5.96 -2.45
CA LEU A 70 -4.78 -6.12 -3.05
C LEU A 70 -3.76 -6.48 -1.97
N VAL A 71 -3.04 -7.59 -2.18
CA VAL A 71 -2.03 -8.13 -1.27
C VAL A 71 -0.67 -8.17 -1.97
N ILE A 72 0.31 -7.46 -1.41
CA ILE A 72 1.70 -7.46 -1.89
C ILE A 72 2.53 -8.32 -0.94
N LYS A 73 3.10 -9.41 -1.45
CA LYS A 73 4.03 -10.27 -0.70
C LYS A 73 5.44 -9.74 -0.84
N SER A 74 6.15 -9.56 0.28
CA SER A 74 7.53 -9.04 0.31
C SER A 74 7.67 -7.69 -0.38
N ALA A 75 6.85 -6.71 0.06
CA ALA A 75 6.85 -5.36 -0.50
C ALA A 75 8.25 -4.74 -0.53
N SER A 76 8.56 -4.09 -1.64
CA SER A 76 9.83 -3.40 -1.91
C SER A 76 9.58 -1.93 -2.24
N LYS A 77 10.65 -1.14 -2.34
CA LYS A 77 10.57 0.26 -2.78
C LYS A 77 9.89 0.44 -4.13
N ASP A 78 9.98 -0.55 -5.01
CA ASP A 78 9.47 -0.47 -6.38
C ASP A 78 7.94 -0.59 -6.42
N HIS A 79 7.30 -0.98 -5.32
CA HIS A 79 5.85 -1.00 -5.14
C HIS A 79 5.28 0.34 -4.66
N ALA A 80 6.12 1.26 -4.18
CA ALA A 80 5.65 2.56 -3.70
C ALA A 80 4.99 3.36 -4.85
N GLY A 81 3.95 4.10 -4.52
CA GLY A 81 3.17 4.86 -5.50
C GLY A 81 1.71 5.08 -5.09
N GLN A 82 0.94 5.66 -6.01
CA GLN A 82 -0.51 5.80 -5.90
C GLN A 82 -1.21 4.66 -6.60
N TYR A 83 -2.14 4.01 -5.93
CA TYR A 83 -2.96 2.93 -6.45
C TYR A 83 -4.39 3.41 -6.65
N PHE A 84 -5.01 2.98 -7.73
CA PHE A 84 -6.40 3.28 -8.06
C PHE A 84 -7.15 1.97 -8.27
N CYS A 85 -8.25 1.81 -7.56
CA CYS A 85 -9.19 0.70 -7.75
C CYS A 85 -10.44 1.26 -8.44
N THR A 86 -10.80 0.68 -9.58
CA THR A 86 -12.03 1.05 -10.30
C THR A 86 -13.01 -0.12 -10.25
N ALA A 87 -14.21 0.15 -9.75
CA ALA A 87 -15.34 -0.77 -9.78
C ALA A 87 -16.24 -0.44 -10.97
N THR A 88 -16.53 -1.42 -11.81
CA THR A 88 -17.35 -1.26 -13.02
C THR A 88 -18.61 -2.12 -12.93
N ILE A 89 -19.78 -1.51 -13.18
CA ILE A 89 -21.08 -2.18 -13.29
C ILE A 89 -21.79 -1.67 -14.54
N GLY A 90 -21.84 -2.50 -15.58
CA GLY A 90 -22.34 -2.09 -16.90
C GLY A 90 -21.54 -0.89 -17.41
N ASP A 91 -22.21 0.22 -17.70
CA ASP A 91 -21.58 1.45 -18.19
C ASP A 91 -21.16 2.43 -17.08
N LYS A 92 -21.35 2.06 -15.81
CA LYS A 92 -21.00 2.91 -14.66
C LYS A 92 -19.68 2.46 -14.06
N ASN A 93 -18.83 3.43 -13.72
CA ASN A 93 -17.59 3.22 -13.00
C ASN A 93 -17.53 4.11 -11.75
N ASP A 94 -16.83 3.61 -10.73
CA ASP A 94 -16.43 4.40 -9.55
C ASP A 94 -14.98 4.07 -9.20
N THR A 95 -14.19 5.09 -8.86
CA THR A 95 -12.74 4.94 -8.67
C THR A 95 -12.33 5.52 -7.32
N VAL A 96 -11.58 4.72 -6.56
CA VAL A 96 -10.96 5.12 -5.29
C VAL A 96 -9.45 5.10 -5.39
N GLU A 97 -8.79 6.01 -4.67
CA GLU A 97 -7.34 6.17 -4.62
C GLU A 97 -6.78 5.77 -3.25
N GLY A 98 -5.59 5.18 -3.23
CA GLY A 98 -4.80 4.97 -2.02
C GLY A 98 -3.30 5.12 -2.28
N SER A 99 -2.55 5.67 -1.32
CA SER A 99 -1.10 5.83 -1.42
C SER A 99 -0.35 4.76 -0.64
N LEU A 100 0.70 4.20 -1.25
CA LEU A 100 1.65 3.30 -0.59
C LEU A 100 3.03 3.95 -0.53
N THR A 101 3.53 4.19 0.68
CA THR A 101 4.92 4.61 0.92
C THR A 101 5.76 3.42 1.35
N PHE A 102 7.03 3.43 0.96
CA PHE A 102 8.02 2.46 1.41
C PHE A 102 9.02 3.16 2.32
N GLU A 103 9.21 2.63 3.54
CA GLU A 103 10.13 3.18 4.53
C GLU A 103 10.92 2.05 5.18
N VAL A 104 12.20 2.31 5.45
CA VAL A 104 13.10 1.40 6.15
C VAL A 104 13.75 2.18 7.30
N GLN A 105 13.56 1.68 8.52
CA GLN A 105 14.09 2.32 9.71
C GLN A 105 15.62 2.47 9.64
N PRO A 106 16.17 3.61 10.07
CA PRO A 106 17.60 3.81 10.09
C PRO A 106 18.33 2.79 10.96
N THR A 107 19.41 2.21 10.45
CA THR A 107 20.28 1.28 11.20
C THR A 107 21.73 1.72 11.07
N TRP A 108 22.43 1.80 12.20
CA TRP A 108 23.85 2.17 12.22
C TRP A 108 24.72 1.10 11.55
N ILE A 109 25.64 1.55 10.70
CA ILE A 109 26.60 0.71 9.98
C ILE A 109 27.99 0.96 10.56
N GLY A 110 28.73 -0.12 10.76
CA GLY A 110 30.12 -0.05 11.19
C GLY A 110 30.26 -0.01 12.72
N LYS A 111 31.44 0.43 13.18
CA LYS A 111 31.73 0.49 14.60
C LYS A 111 30.99 1.65 15.27
N SER A 112 30.55 1.43 16.50
CA SER A 112 30.10 2.50 17.37
C SER A 112 31.20 3.55 17.52
N ILE A 113 30.79 4.81 17.63
CA ILE A 113 31.73 5.91 17.91
C ILE A 113 32.42 5.63 19.25
N GLU A 114 33.75 5.61 19.23
CA GLU A 114 34.56 5.37 20.41
C GLU A 114 34.90 6.69 21.12
N ALA A 115 35.05 6.64 22.44
CA ALA A 115 35.52 7.77 23.22
C ALA A 115 37.00 8.03 22.92
N VAL A 116 37.36 9.29 22.66
CA VAL A 116 38.74 9.68 22.32
C VAL A 116 39.18 10.85 23.19
N SER A 117 40.46 10.82 23.60
CA SER A 117 41.14 11.91 24.33
C SER A 117 42.21 12.56 23.43
N PRO A 118 41.82 13.45 22.50
CA PRO A 118 42.76 14.08 21.58
C PRO A 118 43.74 15.01 22.31
N SER A 119 44.96 15.15 21.78
CA SER A 119 45.95 16.09 22.29
C SER A 119 45.53 17.54 22.03
N VAL A 120 46.03 18.47 22.83
CA VAL A 120 45.76 19.91 22.64
C VAL A 120 46.23 20.32 21.24
N TYR A 121 45.38 21.06 20.51
CA TYR A 121 45.59 21.48 19.12
C TYR A 121 45.51 20.38 18.04
N SER A 122 45.10 19.16 18.39
CA SER A 122 44.79 18.13 17.40
C SER A 122 43.33 18.21 16.93
N ASN A 123 43.11 17.87 15.66
CA ASN A 123 41.77 17.72 15.09
C ASN A 123 41.34 16.26 15.20
N HIS A 124 40.09 16.04 15.60
CA HIS A 124 39.48 14.72 15.62
C HIS A 124 38.15 14.74 14.86
N SER A 125 37.91 13.70 14.07
CA SER A 125 36.70 13.54 13.29
C SER A 125 35.99 12.26 13.69
N TRP A 126 34.71 12.37 14.03
CA TRP A 126 33.84 11.22 14.15
C TRP A 126 33.10 10.99 12.85
N THR A 127 33.12 9.75 12.38
CA THR A 127 32.36 9.32 11.22
C THR A 127 31.23 8.44 11.70
N CYS A 128 30.02 8.70 11.23
CA CYS A 128 28.86 7.88 11.52
C CYS A 128 28.08 7.65 10.24
N ASN A 129 27.75 6.39 9.97
CA ASN A 129 27.00 5.99 8.79
C ASN A 129 25.79 5.17 9.23
N ALA A 130 24.63 5.47 8.64
CA ALA A 130 23.41 4.73 8.81
C ALA A 130 22.84 4.34 7.44
N THR A 131 22.28 3.13 7.33
CA THR A 131 21.38 2.77 6.24
C THR A 131 19.95 3.15 6.62
N GLY A 132 19.08 3.36 5.65
CA GLY A 132 17.66 3.62 5.84
C GLY A 132 17.04 4.11 4.53
N PHE A 133 15.71 4.16 4.47
CA PHE A 133 14.99 4.76 3.35
C PHE A 133 13.77 5.54 3.86
N PRO A 134 13.59 6.83 3.51
CA PRO A 134 14.54 7.68 2.76
C PRO A 134 15.91 7.80 3.43
N THR A 135 16.92 8.32 2.71
CA THR A 135 18.29 8.44 3.23
C THR A 135 18.30 9.17 4.58
N PRO A 136 18.86 8.57 5.64
CA PRO A 136 18.88 9.19 6.97
C PRO A 136 19.63 10.52 6.98
N THR A 137 19.13 11.46 7.78
CA THR A 137 19.82 12.71 8.09
C THR A 137 20.59 12.60 9.40
N TYR A 138 21.71 13.32 9.52
CA TYR A 138 22.59 13.25 10.69
C TYR A 138 22.56 14.56 11.46
N GLU A 139 22.54 14.46 12.78
CA GLU A 139 22.69 15.60 13.68
C GLU A 139 23.69 15.25 14.78
N TRP A 140 24.65 16.14 14.99
CA TRP A 140 25.66 16.00 16.03
C TRP A 140 25.32 16.85 17.23
N TYR A 141 25.50 16.29 18.43
CA TYR A 141 25.27 16.98 19.69
C TYR A 141 26.51 16.90 20.57
N LYS A 142 26.81 17.99 21.28
CA LYS A 142 27.84 18.05 22.33
C LYS A 142 27.19 18.57 23.60
N ASN A 143 27.19 17.76 24.66
CA ASN A 143 26.58 18.09 25.95
C ASN A 143 25.13 18.59 25.81
N GLY A 144 24.35 17.95 24.93
CA GLY A 144 22.96 18.31 24.64
C GLY A 144 22.77 19.50 23.69
N VAL A 145 23.83 20.15 23.24
CA VAL A 145 23.76 21.28 22.29
C VAL A 145 24.02 20.78 20.87
N LYS A 146 23.10 21.06 19.94
CA LYS A 146 23.25 20.74 18.52
C LYS A 146 24.45 21.50 17.94
N LEU A 147 25.36 20.76 17.32
CA LEU A 147 26.49 21.32 16.60
C LEU A 147 26.04 21.76 15.20
N ALA A 148 26.48 22.93 14.74
CA ALA A 148 26.30 23.32 13.35
C ALA A 148 27.10 22.36 12.46
N GLY A 149 26.41 21.56 11.66
CA GLY A 149 27.05 20.61 10.75
C GLY A 149 27.87 21.36 9.68
N ARG A 150 29.01 20.78 9.32
CA ARG A 150 29.64 21.01 8.02
C ARG A 150 29.70 19.68 7.29
#